data_AF-A0A7M1B9M3-F1
#
_entry.id   AF-A0A7M1B9M3-F1
#
_cell.length_a   1.000
_cell.length_b   1.000
_cell.length_c   1.000
_cell.angle_alpha   90.00
_cell.angle_beta   90.00
_cell.angle_gamma   90.00
#
_symmetry.space_group_name_H-M   'P 1'
#
loop_
_entity.id
_entity.type
_entity.pdbx_description
1 polymer ?
#
loop_
_entity_poly.entity_id
_entity_poly.type
_entity_poly.pdbx_seq_one_letter_code
_entity_poly.pdbx_strand_id
1 'polypeptide(L)'
;MKKIVLLVAAFLCAASLQAKGDLHLFSIDNKDAKITPYMIEEALNNGGMHVELNSNMIGPFKKQFKETNYKVFTLMTFWSKKYTKELVDKYAKAGAFTPMGMGIYQAKGEDTLHLSVLTADAQGKILGIKDPLLKKIEAQVLAVIKKNFPNAKHTLSEDSLKTSHDLVTTYEMEVDEDEDIDDVQEEFIMNLEAGFKPFGFVVPEYMDLNEVLTEDGKVESPYDFYLTYSICKLPVIYTVSKTRPEASAFAPCTTMIYKKKDEDKVVVGFPAVYNWLSSAKVENEDAKKELLKAQKDFESILKDVTE
;
A
#
# COMPACT_ATOMS: atom_id res chain seq x y z
N MET A 1 -38.81 -8.18 51.85
CA MET A 1 -38.50 -7.16 50.81
C MET A 1 -37.04 -6.71 50.92
N LYS A 2 -36.07 -7.49 50.42
CA LYS A 2 -34.64 -7.12 50.46
C LYS A 2 -33.75 -7.97 49.54
N LYS A 3 -34.28 -8.48 48.42
CA LYS A 3 -33.55 -9.36 47.50
C LYS A 3 -33.87 -9.14 46.00
N ILE A 4 -34.23 -7.93 45.57
CA ILE A 4 -34.51 -7.63 44.14
C ILE A 4 -33.89 -6.28 43.73
N VAL A 5 -32.66 -5.96 44.16
CA VAL A 5 -31.98 -4.72 43.72
C VAL A 5 -30.55 -4.98 43.21
N LEU A 6 -30.10 -6.23 43.15
CA LEU A 6 -28.69 -6.57 42.88
C LEU A 6 -28.51 -7.42 41.60
N LEU A 7 -29.31 -7.15 40.57
CA LEU A 7 -29.22 -7.90 39.30
C LEU A 7 -29.49 -7.05 38.05
N VAL A 8 -29.31 -5.73 38.13
CA VAL A 8 -29.32 -4.83 36.95
C VAL A 8 -27.97 -4.11 36.76
N ALA A 9 -27.04 -4.21 37.72
CA ALA A 9 -25.75 -3.53 37.65
C ALA A 9 -24.59 -4.37 37.05
N ALA A 10 -24.84 -5.61 36.59
CA ALA A 10 -23.78 -6.54 36.18
C ALA A 10 -23.88 -7.04 34.73
N PHE A 11 -24.66 -6.36 33.87
CA PHE A 11 -24.74 -6.65 32.42
C PHE A 11 -24.30 -5.47 31.55
N LEU A 12 -23.43 -4.62 32.08
CA LEU A 12 -22.52 -3.78 31.28
C LEU A 12 -21.15 -4.46 31.23
N CYS A 13 -21.12 -5.75 30.88
CA CYS A 13 -19.92 -6.31 30.28
C CYS A 13 -19.77 -5.60 28.94
N ALA A 14 -18.88 -4.62 28.94
CA ALA A 14 -18.35 -3.98 27.76
C ALA A 14 -17.96 -5.07 26.75
N ALA A 15 -18.82 -5.32 25.77
CA ALA A 15 -18.32 -5.59 24.45
C ALA A 15 -17.60 -4.30 24.05
N SER A 16 -16.31 -4.22 24.35
CA SER A 16 -15.46 -3.29 23.64
C SER A 16 -15.62 -3.68 22.17
N LEU A 17 -16.47 -2.95 21.45
CA LEU A 17 -16.33 -2.79 20.00
C LEU A 17 -14.94 -2.21 19.81
N GLN A 18 -13.92 -3.07 19.83
CA GLN A 18 -12.62 -2.72 19.33
C GLN A 18 -12.83 -2.48 17.84
N ALA A 19 -12.58 -1.25 17.38
CA ALA A 19 -12.60 -0.92 15.97
C ALA A 19 -11.76 -1.96 15.22
N LYS A 20 -12.30 -2.49 14.12
CA LYS A 20 -11.61 -3.46 13.26
C LYS A 20 -10.82 -2.73 12.18
N GLY A 21 -10.27 -1.57 12.51
CA GLY A 21 -9.71 -0.61 11.55
C GLY A 21 -8.80 -1.22 10.51
N ASP A 22 -8.82 -0.64 9.32
CA ASP A 22 -8.03 -1.11 8.18
C ASP A 22 -6.53 -0.80 8.30
N LEU A 23 -6.12 0.08 9.22
CA LEU A 23 -4.73 0.45 9.43
C LEU A 23 -4.26 0.10 10.83
N HIS A 24 -3.04 -0.44 10.92
CA HIS A 24 -2.24 -0.35 12.13
C HIS A 24 -1.60 1.02 12.22
N LEU A 25 -1.79 1.68 13.36
CA LEU A 25 -1.22 2.99 13.67
C LEU A 25 -0.28 2.86 14.85
N PHE A 26 0.96 3.32 14.68
CA PHE A 26 1.97 3.35 15.73
C PHE A 26 2.35 4.78 16.04
N SER A 27 2.52 5.09 17.32
CA SER A 27 3.05 6.36 17.80
C SER A 27 4.28 6.11 18.65
N ILE A 28 5.40 6.71 18.29
CA ILE A 28 6.71 6.50 18.89
C ILE A 28 7.23 7.84 19.40
N ASP A 29 7.62 7.91 20.67
CA ASP A 29 8.29 9.12 21.21
C ASP A 29 9.59 9.35 20.43
N ASN A 30 9.69 10.54 19.84
CA ASN A 30 10.78 10.99 19.00
C ASN A 30 11.12 12.47 19.26
N LYS A 31 10.98 12.92 20.50
CA LYS A 31 11.29 14.30 20.93
C LYS A 31 12.72 14.71 20.60
N ASP A 32 13.66 13.79 20.76
CA ASP A 32 15.08 14.01 20.48
C ASP A 32 15.46 13.79 19.01
N ALA A 33 14.50 13.47 18.15
CA ALA A 33 14.65 13.26 16.71
C ALA A 33 15.60 12.11 16.33
N LYS A 34 15.89 11.17 17.26
CA LYS A 34 16.84 10.08 16.98
C LYS A 34 16.26 8.99 16.10
N ILE A 35 14.95 8.76 16.15
CA ILE A 35 14.30 7.73 15.33
C ILE A 35 14.04 8.33 13.95
N THR A 36 14.62 7.68 12.94
CA THR A 36 14.55 8.12 11.54
C THR A 36 13.89 7.06 10.67
N PRO A 37 13.36 7.43 9.49
CA PRO A 37 12.84 6.45 8.52
C PRO A 37 13.86 5.37 8.15
N TYR A 38 15.16 5.68 8.08
CA TYR A 38 16.20 4.69 7.81
C TYR A 38 16.34 3.63 8.89
N MET A 39 16.10 3.97 10.17
CA MET A 39 16.07 2.96 11.24
C MET A 39 14.86 2.03 11.12
N ILE A 40 13.73 2.53 10.61
CA ILE A 40 12.55 1.70 10.33
C ILE A 40 12.86 0.73 9.18
N GLU A 41 13.49 1.23 8.11
CA GLU A 41 13.95 0.43 6.97
C GLU A 41 14.91 -0.68 7.40
N GLU A 42 15.96 -0.33 8.17
CA GLU A 42 16.92 -1.29 8.70
C GLU A 42 16.23 -2.35 9.57
N ALA A 43 15.29 -1.94 10.43
CA ALA A 43 14.51 -2.85 11.25
C ALA A 43 13.69 -3.85 10.40
N LEU A 44 13.04 -3.38 9.33
CA LEU A 44 12.29 -4.22 8.40
C LEU A 44 13.20 -5.19 7.65
N ASN A 45 14.31 -4.71 7.09
CA ASN A 45 15.28 -5.53 6.39
C ASN A 45 15.87 -6.64 7.28
N ASN A 46 16.29 -6.29 8.50
CA ASN A 46 16.76 -7.24 9.51
C ASN A 46 15.65 -8.18 10.02
N GLY A 47 14.40 -7.77 9.85
CA GLY A 47 13.19 -8.52 10.18
C GLY A 47 12.76 -9.55 9.15
N GLY A 48 13.53 -9.74 8.07
CA GLY A 48 13.18 -10.64 6.98
C GLY A 48 12.19 -10.05 5.98
N MET A 49 12.05 -8.73 5.96
CA MET A 49 11.43 -8.00 4.84
C MET A 49 12.51 -7.55 3.86
N HIS A 50 12.11 -7.10 2.69
CA HIS A 50 12.93 -6.31 1.78
C HIS A 50 12.24 -4.96 1.59
N VAL A 51 12.96 -3.86 1.79
CA VAL A 51 12.45 -2.50 1.53
C VAL A 51 12.89 -2.09 0.13
N GLU A 52 11.92 -1.83 -0.73
CA GLU A 52 12.15 -1.42 -2.12
C GLU A 52 12.36 0.09 -2.21
N LEU A 53 11.54 0.86 -1.49
CA LEU A 53 11.60 2.31 -1.53
C LEU A 53 11.56 2.92 -0.13
N ASN A 54 12.41 3.92 0.10
CA ASN A 54 12.33 4.84 1.24
C ASN A 54 12.39 6.28 0.73
N SER A 55 11.22 6.85 0.43
CA SER A 55 11.11 8.13 -0.27
C SER A 55 10.73 9.28 0.68
N ASN A 56 11.67 10.18 0.93
CA ASN A 56 11.44 11.39 1.73
C ASN A 56 10.69 12.46 0.93
N MET A 57 9.48 12.78 1.35
CA MET A 57 8.59 13.71 0.65
C MET A 57 8.79 15.19 1.00
N ILE A 58 9.59 15.52 2.01
CA ILE A 58 9.83 16.91 2.41
C ILE A 58 10.43 17.72 1.26
N GLY A 59 11.40 17.14 0.53
CA GLY A 59 12.02 17.77 -0.63
C GLY A 59 11.02 18.03 -1.77
N PRO A 60 10.35 16.98 -2.30
CA PRO A 60 9.31 17.13 -3.32
C PRO A 60 8.20 18.12 -2.92
N PHE A 61 7.72 18.07 -1.67
CA PHE A 61 6.69 19.00 -1.20
C PHE A 61 7.15 20.46 -1.21
N LYS A 62 8.36 20.75 -0.70
CA LYS A 62 8.92 22.11 -0.76
C LYS A 62 9.17 22.58 -2.19
N LYS A 63 9.61 21.69 -3.08
CA LYS A 63 9.88 22.05 -4.48
C LYS A 63 8.59 22.46 -5.21
N GLN A 64 7.54 21.66 -5.08
CA GLN A 64 6.29 21.83 -5.82
C GLN A 64 5.30 22.78 -5.13
N PHE A 65 5.08 22.62 -3.82
CA PHE A 65 4.04 23.35 -3.07
C PHE A 65 4.59 24.45 -2.16
N LYS A 66 5.91 24.63 -2.11
CA LYS A 66 6.63 25.67 -1.36
C LYS A 66 6.57 25.56 0.16
N GLU A 67 5.68 24.73 0.70
CA GLU A 67 5.53 24.51 2.14
C GLU A 67 5.25 23.05 2.48
N THR A 68 5.36 22.73 3.77
CA THR A 68 4.92 21.46 4.34
C THR A 68 4.78 21.61 5.85
N ASN A 69 3.80 20.93 6.45
CA ASN A 69 3.59 20.89 7.89
C ASN A 69 4.41 19.78 8.58
N TYR A 70 5.21 19.04 7.82
CA TYR A 70 5.96 17.89 8.34
C TYR A 70 7.42 18.22 8.62
N LYS A 71 7.93 17.60 9.69
CA LYS A 71 9.35 17.43 9.96
C LYS A 71 9.85 16.16 9.27
N VAL A 72 9.05 15.08 9.33
CA VAL A 72 9.27 13.81 8.64
C VAL A 72 7.99 13.48 7.87
N PHE A 73 8.13 13.15 6.59
CA PHE A 73 7.06 12.52 5.82
C PHE A 73 7.73 11.64 4.77
N THR A 74 7.65 10.33 4.97
CA THR A 74 8.29 9.32 4.13
C THR A 74 7.25 8.33 3.68
N LEU A 75 7.30 7.99 2.39
CA LEU A 75 6.58 6.88 1.80
C LEU A 75 7.56 5.72 1.66
N MET A 76 7.25 4.59 2.30
CA MET A 76 8.09 3.41 2.26
C MET A 76 7.33 2.26 1.62
N THR A 77 8.01 1.43 0.83
CA THR A 77 7.44 0.18 0.31
C THR A 77 8.32 -0.99 0.66
N PHE A 78 7.71 -2.13 0.97
CA PHE A 78 8.44 -3.34 1.35
C PHE A 78 7.63 -4.61 1.07
N TRP A 79 8.28 -5.76 1.07
CA TRP A 79 7.64 -7.07 0.92
C TRP A 79 8.29 -8.14 1.80
N SER A 80 7.60 -9.26 2.02
CA SER A 80 8.10 -10.34 2.88
C SER A 80 8.94 -11.32 2.06
N LYS A 81 10.23 -11.44 2.40
CA LYS A 81 11.13 -12.42 1.76
C LYS A 81 10.65 -13.86 1.88
N LYS A 82 9.82 -14.15 2.89
CA LYS A 82 9.37 -15.49 3.21
C LYS A 82 8.02 -15.85 2.60
N TYR A 83 7.09 -14.89 2.51
CA TYR A 83 5.69 -15.19 2.21
C TYR A 83 5.21 -14.62 0.88
N THR A 84 5.94 -13.69 0.27
CA THR A 84 5.53 -13.05 -0.97
C THR A 84 5.36 -14.04 -2.11
N LYS A 85 6.33 -14.96 -2.32
CA LYS A 85 6.24 -15.96 -3.39
C LYS A 85 4.98 -16.81 -3.31
N GLU A 86 4.76 -17.45 -2.16
CA GLU A 86 3.58 -18.29 -1.94
C GLU A 86 2.27 -17.51 -2.15
N LEU A 87 2.24 -16.24 -1.76
CA LEU A 87 1.05 -15.40 -1.92
C LEU A 87 0.77 -15.04 -3.38
N VAL A 88 1.80 -14.62 -4.13
CA VAL A 88 1.66 -14.19 -5.53
C VAL A 88 1.44 -15.38 -6.47
N ASP A 89 2.10 -16.51 -6.23
CA ASP A 89 1.85 -17.75 -6.99
C ASP A 89 0.39 -18.21 -6.83
N LYS A 90 -0.19 -18.03 -5.64
CA LYS A 90 -1.59 -18.40 -5.36
C LYS A 90 -2.59 -17.36 -5.86
N TYR A 91 -2.23 -16.09 -5.80
CA TYR A 91 -3.09 -14.99 -6.20
C TYR A 91 -2.25 -13.96 -6.95
N ALA A 92 -2.27 -14.02 -8.29
CA ALA A 92 -1.55 -13.06 -9.12
C ALA A 92 -1.84 -11.62 -8.69
N LYS A 93 -3.11 -11.27 -8.42
CA LYS A 93 -3.50 -9.93 -7.93
C LYS A 93 -2.82 -9.44 -6.64
N ALA A 94 -2.14 -10.29 -5.88
CA ALA A 94 -1.36 -9.87 -4.72
C ALA A 94 -0.16 -8.97 -5.07
N GLY A 95 0.24 -8.89 -6.35
CA GLY A 95 1.20 -7.88 -6.82
C GLY A 95 0.74 -6.45 -6.56
N ALA A 96 -0.56 -6.18 -6.46
CA ALA A 96 -1.09 -4.87 -6.07
C ALA A 96 -0.68 -4.42 -4.64
N PHE A 97 -0.11 -5.33 -3.84
CA PHE A 97 0.53 -5.04 -2.54
C PHE A 97 1.93 -5.63 -2.43
N THR A 98 2.62 -5.85 -3.55
CA THR A 98 4.00 -6.33 -3.56
C THR A 98 4.84 -5.42 -4.44
N PRO A 99 5.53 -4.40 -3.88
CA PRO A 99 5.65 -4.14 -2.45
C PRO A 99 4.39 -3.48 -1.85
N MET A 100 4.21 -3.58 -0.52
CA MET A 100 3.15 -2.90 0.23
C MET A 100 3.65 -1.61 0.86
N GLY A 101 2.76 -0.63 1.04
CA GLY A 101 3.08 0.69 1.58
C GLY A 101 3.15 0.76 3.11
N MET A 102 4.03 1.65 3.60
CA MET A 102 4.05 2.17 4.96
C MET A 102 4.24 3.69 4.94
N GLY A 103 3.35 4.37 5.64
CA GLY A 103 3.45 5.80 5.88
C GLY A 103 4.26 6.09 7.14
N ILE A 104 5.25 6.98 7.06
CA ILE A 104 6.07 7.42 8.19
C ILE A 104 6.02 8.93 8.29
N TYR A 105 5.48 9.48 9.38
CA TYR A 105 5.28 10.93 9.46
C TYR A 105 5.42 11.50 10.87
N GLN A 106 5.86 12.75 10.95
CA GLN A 106 5.93 13.56 12.17
C GLN A 106 5.69 15.02 11.80
N ALA A 107 4.66 15.63 12.39
CA ALA A 107 4.37 17.04 12.14
C ALA A 107 5.43 17.96 12.76
N LYS A 108 5.52 19.19 12.26
CA LYS A 108 6.33 20.24 12.88
C LYS A 108 5.76 20.59 14.25
N GLY A 109 6.61 20.66 15.26
CA GLY A 109 6.21 20.92 16.64
C GLY A 109 5.65 19.70 17.38
N GLU A 110 5.65 18.54 16.74
CA GLU A 110 5.25 17.28 17.36
C GLU A 110 6.47 16.49 17.83
N ASP A 111 6.39 15.90 19.03
CA ASP A 111 7.43 15.05 19.63
C ASP A 111 7.28 13.57 19.27
N THR A 112 6.30 13.20 18.44
CA THR A 112 5.93 11.81 18.13
C THR A 112 6.12 11.52 16.65
N LEU A 113 6.80 10.41 16.34
CA LEU A 113 6.86 9.82 15.01
C LEU A 113 5.75 8.78 14.88
N HIS A 114 5.01 8.81 13.77
CA HIS A 114 3.94 7.89 13.48
C HIS A 114 4.30 6.94 12.34
N LEU A 115 3.84 5.70 12.46
CA LEU A 115 3.87 4.69 11.40
C LEU A 115 2.44 4.24 11.08
N SER A 116 2.15 4.02 9.80
CA SER A 116 0.87 3.49 9.34
C SER A 116 1.08 2.39 8.31
N VAL A 117 0.36 1.27 8.44
CA VAL A 117 0.43 0.13 7.53
C VAL A 117 -0.92 -0.60 7.50
N LEU A 118 -1.28 -1.17 6.34
CA LEU A 118 -2.53 -1.91 6.19
C LEU A 118 -2.57 -3.18 7.03
N THR A 119 -3.73 -3.46 7.63
CA THR A 119 -4.00 -4.77 8.24
C THR A 119 -4.15 -5.85 7.18
N ALA A 120 -3.96 -7.11 7.58
CA ALA A 120 -4.21 -8.26 6.72
C ALA A 120 -5.69 -8.36 6.30
N ASP A 121 -6.62 -7.93 7.16
CA ASP A 121 -8.04 -7.94 6.83
C ASP A 121 -8.37 -6.87 5.77
N ALA A 122 -7.73 -5.70 5.84
CA ALA A 122 -7.82 -4.69 4.80
C ALA A 122 -7.23 -5.18 3.48
N GLN A 123 -6.03 -5.74 3.49
CA GLN A 123 -5.42 -6.33 2.29
C GLN A 123 -6.30 -7.41 1.67
N GLY A 124 -6.84 -8.32 2.50
CA GLY A 124 -7.74 -9.37 2.04
C GLY A 124 -9.06 -8.83 1.47
N LYS A 125 -9.63 -7.79 2.09
CA LYS A 125 -10.81 -7.09 1.59
C LYS A 125 -10.55 -6.46 0.21
N ILE A 126 -9.42 -5.77 0.06
CA ILE A 126 -9.06 -5.05 -1.17
C ILE A 126 -8.79 -6.03 -2.31
N LEU A 127 -7.98 -7.06 -2.03
CA LEU A 127 -7.69 -8.10 -3.01
C LEU A 127 -8.89 -9.02 -3.24
N GLY A 128 -9.92 -9.03 -2.39
CA GLY A 128 -10.99 -10.03 -2.45
C GLY A 128 -10.48 -11.45 -2.23
N ILE A 129 -9.58 -11.64 -1.25
CA ILE A 129 -9.03 -12.95 -0.85
C ILE A 129 -9.13 -13.14 0.65
N LYS A 130 -9.24 -14.39 1.09
CA LYS A 130 -9.19 -14.78 2.50
C LYS A 130 -8.13 -15.85 2.70
N ASP A 131 -6.92 -15.41 3.00
CA ASP A 131 -5.76 -16.29 3.09
C ASP A 131 -4.93 -16.06 4.37
N PRO A 132 -4.53 -17.12 5.10
CA PRO A 132 -3.65 -17.01 6.25
C PRO A 132 -2.29 -16.35 5.95
N LEU A 133 -1.81 -16.34 4.70
CA LEU A 133 -0.56 -15.71 4.32
C LEU A 133 -0.55 -14.20 4.62
N LEU A 134 -1.66 -13.50 4.41
CA LEU A 134 -1.78 -12.08 4.75
C LEU A 134 -1.56 -11.84 6.25
N LYS A 135 -2.14 -12.71 7.10
CA LYS A 135 -1.97 -12.64 8.55
C LYS A 135 -0.54 -12.97 8.98
N LYS A 136 0.17 -13.86 8.26
CA LYS A 136 1.59 -14.13 8.51
C LYS A 136 2.48 -12.94 8.18
N ILE A 137 2.20 -12.23 7.07
CA ILE A 137 2.91 -11.01 6.68
C ILE A 137 2.65 -9.89 7.70
N GLU A 138 1.40 -9.64 8.05
CA GLU A 138 1.02 -8.68 9.10
C GLU A 138 1.75 -9.01 10.42
N ALA A 139 1.70 -10.25 10.88
CA ALA A 139 2.39 -10.66 12.11
C ALA A 139 3.91 -10.43 12.05
N GLN A 140 4.55 -10.62 10.88
CA GLN A 140 5.97 -10.35 10.69
C GLN A 140 6.26 -8.85 10.86
N VAL A 141 5.49 -7.97 10.21
CA VAL A 141 5.62 -6.50 10.35
C VAL A 141 5.43 -6.07 11.81
N LEU A 142 4.37 -6.55 12.46
CA LEU A 142 4.08 -6.23 13.86
C LEU A 142 5.21 -6.68 14.80
N ALA A 143 5.78 -7.87 14.57
CA ALA A 143 6.88 -8.38 15.35
C ALA A 143 8.15 -7.52 15.22
N VAL A 144 8.45 -7.05 14.00
CA VAL A 144 9.57 -6.14 13.75
C VAL A 144 9.39 -4.82 14.50
N ILE A 145 8.22 -4.19 14.37
CA ILE A 145 7.95 -2.90 15.01
C ILE A 145 8.01 -3.05 16.54
N LYS A 146 7.36 -4.07 17.10
CA LYS A 146 7.37 -4.32 18.56
C LYS A 146 8.77 -4.61 19.10
N LYS A 147 9.61 -5.33 18.36
CA LYS A 147 10.98 -5.66 18.77
C LYS A 147 11.87 -4.41 18.81
N ASN A 148 11.79 -3.55 17.79
CA ASN A 148 12.68 -2.41 17.64
C ASN A 148 12.16 -1.13 18.34
N PHE A 149 10.84 -1.03 18.53
CA PHE A 149 10.17 0.10 19.16
C PHE A 149 9.22 -0.40 20.27
N PRO A 150 9.74 -1.02 21.34
CA PRO A 150 8.93 -1.69 22.36
C PRO A 150 7.97 -0.76 23.13
N ASN A 151 8.26 0.54 23.12
CA ASN A 151 7.43 1.57 23.75
C ASN A 151 6.46 2.24 22.76
N ALA A 152 6.42 1.80 21.50
CA ALA A 152 5.47 2.32 20.52
C ALA A 152 4.03 2.03 20.98
N LYS A 153 3.20 3.08 21.05
CA LYS A 153 1.76 2.90 21.25
C LYS A 153 1.17 2.37 19.95
N HIS A 154 0.43 1.27 20.04
CA HIS A 154 -0.24 0.63 18.89
C HIS A 154 -1.76 0.75 19.03
N THR A 155 -2.42 1.22 17.97
CA THR A 155 -3.87 1.25 17.84
C THR A 155 -4.29 0.82 16.43
N LEU A 156 -5.56 0.44 16.28
CA LEU A 156 -6.19 0.33 14.96
C LEU A 156 -6.83 1.66 14.59
N SER A 157 -6.95 1.93 13.29
CA SER A 157 -7.76 3.05 12.80
C SER A 157 -9.23 2.89 13.14
N GLU A 158 -10.02 3.91 12.83
CA GLU A 158 -11.47 3.79 12.79
C GLU A 158 -11.92 2.75 11.75
N ASP A 159 -13.16 2.29 11.88
CA ASP A 159 -13.79 1.40 10.91
C ASP A 159 -13.93 2.09 9.54
N SER A 160 -13.64 1.33 8.48
CA SER A 160 -13.74 1.81 7.10
C SER A 160 -15.17 2.13 6.68
N LEU A 161 -15.34 3.12 5.79
CA LEU A 161 -16.63 3.37 5.17
C LEU A 161 -17.01 2.22 4.21
N LYS A 162 -18.30 1.96 4.04
CA LYS A 162 -18.73 1.03 2.98
C LYS A 162 -18.48 1.66 1.61
N THR A 163 -18.06 0.84 0.66
CA THR A 163 -17.91 1.22 -0.75
C THR A 163 -18.56 0.16 -1.63
N SER A 164 -19.18 0.59 -2.72
CA SER A 164 -19.74 -0.28 -3.77
C SER A 164 -18.83 -0.37 -5.00
N HIS A 165 -17.68 0.31 -4.98
CA HIS A 165 -16.70 0.27 -6.05
C HIS A 165 -15.71 -0.88 -5.83
N ASP A 166 -15.18 -1.39 -6.94
CA ASP A 166 -14.06 -2.30 -6.91
C ASP A 166 -12.84 -1.63 -6.26
N LEU A 167 -12.10 -2.42 -5.47
CA LEU A 167 -10.98 -1.94 -4.68
C LEU A 167 -9.63 -2.18 -5.36
N VAL A 168 -9.63 -2.96 -6.43
CA VAL A 168 -8.53 -3.08 -7.39
C VAL A 168 -9.14 -2.86 -8.76
N THR A 169 -8.56 -1.94 -9.53
CA THR A 169 -8.92 -1.71 -10.92
C THR A 169 -7.98 -2.55 -11.78
N THR A 170 -8.54 -3.32 -12.71
CA THR A 170 -7.79 -4.21 -13.61
C THR A 170 -8.22 -4.01 -15.06
N TYR A 171 -7.27 -4.06 -15.97
CA TYR A 171 -7.47 -4.12 -17.42
C TYR A 171 -6.66 -5.29 -17.97
N GLU A 172 -7.08 -5.78 -19.13
CA GLU A 172 -6.48 -6.94 -19.81
C GLU A 172 -6.24 -6.56 -21.27
N MET A 173 -5.08 -6.93 -21.80
CA MET A 173 -4.71 -6.81 -23.21
C MET A 173 -4.50 -8.24 -23.74
N GLU A 174 -5.22 -8.63 -24.78
CA GLU A 174 -5.02 -9.91 -25.45
C GLU A 174 -3.65 -9.93 -26.14
N VAL A 175 -3.00 -11.09 -26.20
CA VAL A 175 -1.70 -11.31 -26.82
C VAL A 175 -1.86 -12.42 -27.85
N ASP A 176 -1.41 -12.17 -29.09
CA ASP A 176 -1.49 -13.18 -30.15
C ASP A 176 -0.46 -14.30 -29.91
N GLU A 177 -0.81 -15.56 -30.24
CA GLU A 177 0.02 -16.75 -29.96
C GLU A 177 1.42 -16.71 -30.60
N ASP A 178 1.61 -15.95 -31.67
CA ASP A 178 2.86 -15.82 -32.42
C ASP A 178 3.70 -14.59 -32.06
N GLU A 179 3.25 -13.76 -31.12
CA GLU A 179 4.02 -12.62 -30.63
C GLU A 179 5.22 -13.06 -29.76
N ASP A 180 6.33 -12.33 -29.91
CA ASP A 180 7.47 -12.48 -29.01
C ASP A 180 7.13 -11.81 -27.67
N ILE A 181 7.19 -12.58 -26.59
CA ILE A 181 6.76 -12.10 -25.27
C ILE A 181 7.66 -10.98 -24.74
N ASP A 182 8.94 -10.95 -25.12
CA ASP A 182 9.84 -9.87 -24.74
C ASP A 182 9.42 -8.56 -25.44
N ASP A 183 9.07 -8.62 -26.72
CA ASP A 183 8.55 -7.47 -27.48
C ASP A 183 7.22 -6.97 -26.88
N VAL A 184 6.30 -7.88 -26.54
CA VAL A 184 5.03 -7.55 -25.88
C VAL A 184 5.26 -6.81 -24.56
N GLN A 185 6.18 -7.30 -23.73
CA GLN A 185 6.51 -6.67 -22.47
C GLN A 185 7.10 -5.27 -22.70
N GLU A 186 8.08 -5.14 -23.60
CA GLU A 186 8.77 -3.87 -23.87
C GLU A 186 7.80 -2.80 -24.41
N GLU A 187 6.96 -3.16 -25.38
CA GLU A 187 5.98 -2.23 -25.96
C GLU A 187 4.92 -1.81 -24.93
N PHE A 188 4.39 -2.76 -24.15
CA PHE A 188 3.41 -2.45 -23.10
C PHE A 188 3.98 -1.48 -22.07
N ILE A 189 5.19 -1.75 -21.56
CA ILE A 189 5.87 -0.89 -20.59
C ILE A 189 6.17 0.49 -21.16
N MET A 190 6.67 0.56 -22.39
CA MET A 190 6.96 1.83 -23.05
C MET A 190 5.70 2.70 -23.18
N ASN A 191 4.59 2.11 -23.60
CA ASN A 191 3.31 2.82 -23.75
C ASN A 191 2.75 3.26 -22.39
N LEU A 192 2.82 2.39 -21.38
CA LEU A 192 2.38 2.70 -20.03
C LEU A 192 3.16 3.88 -19.43
N GLU A 193 4.49 3.85 -19.53
CA GLU A 193 5.35 4.93 -19.03
C GLU A 193 5.16 6.24 -19.78
N ALA A 194 4.98 6.17 -21.10
CA ALA A 194 4.65 7.32 -21.92
C ALA A 194 3.29 7.94 -21.49
N GLY A 195 2.32 7.10 -21.14
CA GLY A 195 1.01 7.50 -20.63
C GLY A 195 1.06 8.18 -19.26
N PHE A 196 1.97 7.80 -18.36
CA PHE A 196 2.07 8.41 -17.03
C PHE A 196 2.47 9.89 -17.03
N LYS A 197 3.40 10.26 -17.91
CA LYS A 197 4.06 11.58 -17.88
C LYS A 197 3.10 12.76 -18.11
N PRO A 198 2.20 12.77 -19.12
CA PRO A 198 1.24 13.85 -19.33
C PRO A 198 0.31 14.11 -18.14
N PHE A 199 -0.02 13.06 -17.38
CA PHE A 199 -0.88 13.16 -16.21
C PHE A 199 -0.12 13.47 -14.91
N GLY A 200 1.21 13.55 -14.96
CA GLY A 200 2.06 13.89 -13.82
C GLY A 200 2.21 12.75 -12.80
N PHE A 201 2.01 11.51 -13.23
CA PHE A 201 2.43 10.35 -12.45
C PHE A 201 3.94 10.19 -12.53
N VAL A 202 4.53 9.73 -11.43
CA VAL A 202 5.94 9.35 -11.35
C VAL A 202 6.04 7.92 -10.88
N VAL A 203 7.06 7.21 -11.37
CA VAL A 203 7.42 5.85 -10.97
C VAL A 203 8.67 5.94 -10.09
N PRO A 204 8.54 6.14 -8.77
CA PRO A 204 9.70 6.16 -7.87
C PRO A 204 10.45 4.83 -7.78
N GLU A 205 9.79 3.69 -8.07
CA GLU A 205 10.42 2.37 -7.96
C GLU A 205 9.82 1.39 -8.97
N TYR A 206 10.69 0.58 -9.57
CA TYR A 206 10.37 -0.50 -10.49
C TYR A 206 10.92 -1.79 -9.89
N MET A 207 10.11 -2.84 -9.83
CA MET A 207 10.56 -4.15 -9.40
C MET A 207 10.11 -5.20 -10.41
N ASP A 208 11.09 -5.94 -10.94
CA ASP A 208 10.84 -7.22 -11.59
C ASP A 208 10.49 -8.26 -10.52
N LEU A 209 9.19 -8.42 -10.29
CA LEU A 209 8.70 -9.38 -9.32
C LEU A 209 8.95 -10.81 -9.82
N ASN A 210 9.04 -11.05 -11.12
CA ASN A 210 9.32 -12.37 -11.66
C ASN A 210 10.72 -12.86 -11.26
N GLU A 211 11.73 -11.99 -11.34
CA GLU A 211 13.08 -12.30 -10.85
C GLU A 211 13.07 -12.64 -9.36
N VAL A 212 12.32 -11.88 -8.56
CA VAL A 212 12.13 -12.15 -7.12
C VAL A 212 11.45 -13.51 -6.88
N LEU A 213 10.41 -13.84 -7.66
CA LEU A 213 9.65 -15.08 -7.53
C LEU A 213 10.42 -16.32 -8.02
N THR A 214 11.34 -16.15 -8.96
CA THR A 214 12.19 -17.23 -9.49
C THR A 214 13.47 -17.42 -8.68
N GLU A 215 13.72 -16.59 -7.67
CA GLU A 215 14.99 -16.55 -6.94
C GLU A 215 16.19 -16.43 -7.91
N ASP A 216 16.14 -15.48 -8.84
CA ASP A 216 17.14 -15.32 -9.91
C ASP A 216 17.22 -16.56 -10.83
N GLY A 217 16.07 -17.10 -11.24
CA GLY A 217 15.99 -18.26 -12.14
C GLY A 217 16.29 -19.63 -11.50
N LYS A 218 16.37 -19.72 -10.16
CA LYS A 218 16.55 -21.00 -9.45
C LYS A 218 15.26 -21.83 -9.34
N VAL A 219 14.10 -21.18 -9.47
CA VAL A 219 12.78 -21.80 -9.38
C VAL A 219 11.91 -21.32 -10.54
N GLU A 220 11.08 -22.21 -11.08
CA GLU A 220 10.13 -21.86 -12.13
C GLU A 220 9.08 -20.84 -11.66
N SER A 221 8.73 -19.94 -12.57
CA SER A 221 7.61 -19.02 -12.43
C SER A 221 6.40 -19.48 -13.25
N PRO A 222 5.16 -19.31 -12.75
CA PRO A 222 3.97 -19.46 -13.58
C PRO A 222 3.75 -18.27 -14.55
N TYR A 223 4.59 -17.24 -14.45
CA TYR A 223 4.53 -16.04 -15.29
C TYR A 223 5.61 -16.07 -16.36
N ASP A 224 5.27 -15.58 -17.56
CA ASP A 224 6.29 -15.20 -18.54
C ASP A 224 7.03 -13.98 -18.01
N PHE A 225 6.26 -12.97 -17.56
CA PHE A 225 6.77 -11.83 -16.80
C PHE A 225 5.80 -11.39 -15.71
N TYR A 226 6.37 -10.77 -14.68
CA TYR A 226 5.63 -10.12 -13.60
C TYR A 226 6.41 -8.90 -13.14
N LEU A 227 5.89 -7.72 -13.44
CA LEU A 227 6.46 -6.44 -13.08
C LEU A 227 5.56 -5.71 -12.09
N THR A 228 6.18 -4.87 -11.25
CA THR A 228 5.44 -4.01 -10.35
C THR A 228 6.04 -2.61 -10.30
N TYR A 229 5.17 -1.62 -10.36
CA TYR A 229 5.53 -0.21 -10.39
C TYR A 229 4.99 0.45 -9.14
N SER A 230 5.86 1.03 -8.31
CA SER A 230 5.41 1.97 -7.28
C SER A 230 5.08 3.28 -7.97
N ILE A 231 3.81 3.69 -8.02
CA ILE A 231 3.34 4.92 -8.66
C ILE A 231 2.92 5.96 -7.64
N CYS A 232 3.31 7.21 -7.86
CA CYS A 232 2.90 8.34 -7.03
C CYS A 232 2.42 9.52 -7.89
N LYS A 233 1.48 10.30 -7.34
CA LYS A 233 1.08 11.60 -7.84
C LYS A 233 1.20 12.62 -6.72
N LEU A 234 2.18 13.51 -6.82
CA LEU A 234 2.54 14.43 -5.73
C LEU A 234 1.36 15.27 -5.21
N PRO A 235 0.48 15.86 -6.05
CA PRO A 235 -0.71 16.57 -5.58
C PRO A 235 -1.65 15.73 -4.72
N VAL A 236 -1.82 14.45 -5.03
CA VAL A 236 -2.68 13.53 -4.26
C VAL A 236 -2.14 13.37 -2.86
N ILE A 237 -0.90 12.88 -2.73
CA ILE A 237 -0.33 12.58 -1.41
C ILE A 237 -0.15 13.86 -0.58
N TYR A 238 0.23 14.98 -1.21
CA TYR A 238 0.33 16.26 -0.51
C TYR A 238 -1.02 16.70 0.06
N THR A 239 -2.08 16.66 -0.74
CA THR A 239 -3.40 17.15 -0.34
C THR A 239 -4.04 16.24 0.71
N VAL A 240 -3.97 14.92 0.51
CA VAL A 240 -4.47 13.94 1.48
C VAL A 240 -3.75 14.06 2.82
N SER A 241 -2.41 14.16 2.80
CA SER A 241 -1.61 14.18 4.02
C SER A 241 -2.05 15.28 4.99
N LYS A 242 -2.45 16.45 4.49
CA LYS A 242 -2.89 17.59 5.32
C LYS A 242 -4.00 17.26 6.32
N THR A 243 -4.81 16.23 6.05
CA THR A 243 -5.94 15.85 6.91
C THR A 243 -5.89 14.39 7.37
N ARG A 244 -5.31 13.49 6.57
CA ARG A 244 -5.21 12.06 6.83
C ARG A 244 -3.80 11.55 6.51
N PRO A 245 -2.76 11.96 7.27
CA PRO A 245 -1.40 11.50 7.02
C PRO A 245 -1.26 9.98 7.06
N GLU A 246 -2.05 9.28 7.87
CA GLU A 246 -2.12 7.82 7.95
C GLU A 246 -2.53 7.14 6.63
N ALA A 247 -3.18 7.87 5.72
CA ALA A 247 -3.50 7.37 4.39
C ALA A 247 -2.24 7.12 3.54
N SER A 248 -1.08 7.64 3.95
CA SER A 248 0.20 7.33 3.30
C SER A 248 0.58 5.85 3.35
N ALA A 249 -0.07 5.02 4.17
CA ALA A 249 0.02 3.55 4.10
C ALA A 249 -0.41 2.96 2.74
N PHE A 250 -1.16 3.70 1.94
CA PHE A 250 -1.57 3.31 0.59
C PHE A 250 -0.63 3.85 -0.51
N ALA A 251 0.42 4.59 -0.16
CA ALA A 251 1.33 5.22 -1.12
C ALA A 251 2.80 4.78 -0.94
N PRO A 252 3.55 4.72 -2.05
CA PRO A 252 3.07 4.77 -3.44
C PRO A 252 2.12 3.60 -3.74
N CYS A 253 1.22 3.78 -4.72
CA CYS A 253 0.31 2.72 -5.13
C CYS A 253 1.09 1.72 -5.99
N THR A 254 1.01 0.43 -5.70
CA THR A 254 1.69 -0.59 -6.50
C THR A 254 0.82 -1.02 -7.67
N THR A 255 1.27 -0.73 -8.88
CA THR A 255 0.67 -1.23 -10.11
C THR A 255 1.30 -2.58 -10.41
N MET A 256 0.47 -3.61 -10.60
CA MET A 256 0.90 -4.94 -11.03
C MET A 256 0.72 -5.08 -12.52
N ILE A 257 1.67 -5.74 -13.18
CA ILE A 257 1.65 -6.03 -14.61
C ILE A 257 2.18 -7.45 -14.77
N TYR A 258 1.39 -8.37 -15.33
CA TYR A 258 1.86 -9.74 -15.50
C TYR A 258 1.24 -10.40 -16.72
N LYS A 259 1.96 -11.38 -17.27
CA LYS A 259 1.44 -12.37 -18.21
C LYS A 259 1.70 -13.75 -17.63
N LYS A 260 0.65 -14.59 -17.53
CA LYS A 260 0.84 -16.00 -17.16
C LYS A 260 1.22 -16.82 -18.38
N LYS A 261 1.99 -17.89 -18.16
CA LYS A 261 2.41 -18.84 -19.19
C LYS A 261 1.25 -19.58 -19.86
N ASP A 262 0.13 -19.73 -19.15
CA ASP A 262 -1.07 -20.46 -19.59
C ASP A 262 -2.22 -19.54 -20.00
N GLU A 263 -1.97 -18.25 -20.17
CA GLU A 263 -2.96 -17.25 -20.58
C GLU A 263 -2.41 -16.37 -21.72
N ASP A 264 -3.27 -16.09 -22.70
CA ASP A 264 -2.97 -15.28 -23.88
C ASP A 264 -3.28 -13.80 -23.64
N LYS A 265 -2.93 -13.29 -22.46
CA LYS A 265 -3.20 -11.90 -22.08
C LYS A 265 -2.19 -11.32 -21.09
N VAL A 266 -1.94 -10.03 -21.23
CA VAL A 266 -1.31 -9.20 -20.20
C VAL A 266 -2.39 -8.64 -19.29
N VAL A 267 -2.19 -8.76 -17.98
CA VAL A 267 -3.05 -8.15 -16.97
C VAL A 267 -2.31 -7.00 -16.30
N VAL A 268 -2.93 -5.84 -16.27
CA VAL A 268 -2.45 -4.67 -15.53
C VAL A 268 -3.49 -4.25 -14.50
N GLY A 269 -3.06 -3.86 -13.31
CA GLY A 269 -3.98 -3.33 -12.32
C GLY A 269 -3.34 -2.59 -11.18
N PHE A 270 -4.14 -1.84 -10.44
CA PHE A 270 -3.67 -1.03 -9.31
C PHE A 270 -4.74 -0.93 -8.21
N PRO A 271 -4.34 -0.74 -6.93
CA PRO A 271 -5.28 -0.44 -5.85
C PRO A 271 -6.05 0.85 -6.15
N ALA A 272 -7.37 0.76 -6.21
CA ALA A 272 -8.20 1.90 -6.53
C ALA A 272 -8.17 2.96 -5.42
N VAL A 273 -8.35 4.23 -5.77
CA VAL A 273 -8.37 5.33 -4.78
C VAL A 273 -9.54 5.23 -3.80
N TYR A 274 -10.57 4.44 -4.11
CA TYR A 274 -11.68 4.16 -3.21
C TYR A 274 -11.22 3.52 -1.88
N ASN A 275 -10.07 2.85 -1.88
CA ASN A 275 -9.42 2.38 -0.64
C ASN A 275 -9.06 3.54 0.29
N TRP A 276 -8.52 4.63 -0.26
CA TRP A 276 -8.17 5.81 0.52
C TRP A 276 -9.42 6.48 1.10
N LEU A 277 -10.46 6.60 0.27
CA LEU A 277 -11.73 7.19 0.67
C LEU A 277 -12.43 6.38 1.76
N SER A 278 -12.39 5.05 1.63
CA SER A 278 -13.06 4.10 2.54
C SER A 278 -12.25 3.87 3.82
N SER A 279 -11.03 3.35 3.67
CA SER A 279 -10.21 2.83 4.77
C SER A 279 -9.58 3.93 5.61
N ALA A 280 -9.02 4.97 4.95
CA ALA A 280 -8.41 6.11 5.62
C ALA A 280 -9.39 7.27 5.85
N LYS A 281 -10.67 7.10 5.49
CA LYS A 281 -11.75 8.10 5.67
C LYS A 281 -11.34 9.48 5.18
N VAL A 282 -10.80 9.54 3.96
CA VAL A 282 -10.45 10.80 3.31
C VAL A 282 -11.74 11.51 2.90
N GLU A 283 -12.21 12.40 3.78
CA GLU A 283 -13.47 13.12 3.61
C GLU A 283 -13.29 14.55 3.09
N ASN A 284 -12.08 15.11 3.16
CA ASN A 284 -11.78 16.45 2.65
C ASN A 284 -12.03 16.54 1.15
N GLU A 285 -12.78 17.56 0.72
CA GLU A 285 -13.25 17.69 -0.68
C GLU A 285 -12.11 17.89 -1.68
N ASP A 286 -11.08 18.66 -1.34
CA ASP A 286 -9.92 18.84 -2.22
C ASP A 286 -9.15 17.52 -2.37
N ALA A 287 -8.95 16.79 -1.27
CA ALA A 287 -8.29 15.49 -1.27
C ALA A 287 -9.09 14.45 -2.09
N LYS A 288 -10.43 14.41 -1.93
CA LYS A 288 -11.32 13.57 -2.75
C LYS A 288 -11.19 13.90 -4.23
N LYS A 289 -11.20 15.18 -4.58
CA LYS A 289 -11.08 15.64 -5.97
C LYS A 289 -9.76 15.17 -6.59
N GLU A 290 -8.65 15.34 -5.89
CA GLU A 290 -7.34 14.88 -6.37
C GLU A 290 -7.29 13.36 -6.52
N LEU A 291 -7.82 12.60 -5.55
CA LEU A 291 -7.90 11.13 -5.62
C LEU A 291 -8.74 10.67 -6.81
N LEU A 292 -9.97 11.16 -6.95
CA LEU A 292 -10.87 10.76 -8.03
C LEU A 292 -10.35 11.19 -9.40
N LYS A 293 -9.68 12.35 -9.49
CA LYS A 293 -8.99 12.74 -10.72
C LYS A 293 -7.86 11.77 -11.03
N ALA A 294 -7.04 11.39 -10.05
CA ALA A 294 -5.96 10.44 -10.24
C ALA A 294 -6.48 9.07 -10.70
N GLN A 295 -7.55 8.54 -10.10
CA GLN A 295 -8.21 7.32 -10.54
C GLN A 295 -8.60 7.39 -12.01
N LYS A 296 -9.32 8.45 -12.41
CA LYS A 296 -9.77 8.63 -13.79
C LYS A 296 -8.61 8.78 -14.77
N ASP A 297 -7.59 9.54 -14.40
CA ASP A 297 -6.40 9.73 -15.23
C ASP A 297 -5.68 8.38 -15.45
N PHE A 298 -5.52 7.57 -14.38
CA PHE A 298 -4.89 6.26 -14.45
C PHE A 298 -5.73 5.26 -15.28
N GLU A 299 -7.04 5.21 -15.05
CA GLU A 299 -7.97 4.40 -15.86
C GLU A 299 -7.91 4.77 -17.34
N SER A 300 -7.78 6.06 -17.68
CA SER A 300 -7.62 6.48 -19.07
C SER A 300 -6.34 5.92 -19.67
N ILE A 301 -5.22 6.00 -18.94
CA ILE A 301 -3.94 5.44 -19.39
C ILE A 301 -4.07 3.93 -19.62
N LEU A 302 -4.66 3.20 -18.67
CA LEU A 302 -4.78 1.74 -18.82
C LEU A 302 -5.66 1.36 -20.00
N LYS A 303 -6.77 2.06 -20.23
CA LYS A 303 -7.58 1.85 -21.44
C LYS A 303 -6.77 2.09 -22.70
N ASP A 304 -6.06 3.21 -22.77
CA ASP A 304 -5.28 3.59 -23.96
C ASP A 304 -4.14 2.59 -24.28
N VAL A 305 -3.67 1.80 -23.31
CA VAL A 305 -2.60 0.80 -23.53
C VAL A 305 -3.11 -0.64 -23.61
N THR A 306 -4.41 -0.88 -23.39
CA THR A 306 -5.02 -2.22 -23.46
C THR A 306 -6.11 -2.35 -24.53
N GLU A 307 -6.63 -1.24 -25.07
CA GLU A 307 -7.67 -1.17 -26.11
C GLU A 307 -7.12 -0.55 -27.41
#